data_AF-A0A532D6Y8-F1
#
_entry.id   AF-A0A532D6Y8-F1
#
_cell.length_a   1.000
_cell.length_b   1.000
_cell.length_c   1.000
_cell.angle_alpha   90.00
_cell.angle_beta   90.00
_cell.angle_gamma   90.00
#
_symmetry.space_group_name_H-M   'P 1'
#
loop_
_entity.id
_entity.type
_entity.pdbx_description
1 polymer ?
#
loop_
_entity_poly.entity_id
_entity_poly.type
_entity_poly.pdbx_seq_one_letter_code
_entity_poly.pdbx_strand_id
1 'polypeptide(L)' 'MAVLIEKFALGWHQQTGGAYRIKVVNGGWSNWIPVPSADLAALAAIFEESPVYVHPNGSITTGEEPIGN' A
#
# COMPACT_ATOMS: atom_id res chain seq x y z
N MET A 1 0.67 9.28 13.43
CA MET A 1 1.14 7.92 13.77
C MET A 1 0.99 7.05 12.54
N ALA A 2 1.98 6.23 12.22
CA ALA A 2 1.88 5.25 11.15
C ALA A 2 0.93 4.13 11.56
N VAL A 3 0.18 3.58 10.62
CA VAL A 3 -0.76 2.48 10.88
C VAL A 3 -0.35 1.26 10.06
N LEU A 4 -0.31 0.10 10.71
CA LEU A 4 0.02 -1.18 10.08
C LEU A 4 -1.07 -1.60 9.08
N ILE A 5 -0.64 -2.15 7.95
CA ILE A 5 -1.53 -2.77 6.97
C ILE A 5 -1.90 -4.18 7.44
N GLU A 6 -3.20 -4.43 7.62
CA GLU A 6 -3.76 -5.76 7.94
C GLU A 6 -3.85 -6.63 6.68
N LYS A 7 -4.34 -6.05 5.58
CA LYS A 7 -4.54 -6.72 4.29
C LYS A 7 -4.32 -5.74 3.15
N PHE A 8 -3.91 -6.27 2.00
CA PHE A 8 -3.82 -5.51 0.75
C PHE A 8 -4.57 -6.25 -0.36
N ALA A 9 -4.94 -5.52 -1.41
CA ALA A 9 -5.49 -6.09 -2.63
C ALA A 9 -4.88 -5.39 -3.83
N LEU A 10 -4.52 -6.19 -4.84
CA LEU A 10 -4.03 -5.72 -6.13
C LEU A 10 -5.14 -5.96 -7.16
N GLY A 11 -5.40 -4.95 -7.98
CA GLY A 11 -6.38 -4.96 -9.04
C GLY A 11 -5.69 -4.73 -10.37
N TRP A 12 -6.10 -5.49 -11.38
CA TRP A 12 -5.67 -5.29 -12.75
C TRP A 12 -6.90 -5.07 -13.63
N HIS A 13 -6.88 -4.02 -14.44
CA HIS A 13 -7.92 -3.73 -15.41
C HIS A 13 -7.30 -3.40 -16.77
N GLN A 14 -7.82 -4.01 -17.84
CA GLN A 14 -7.19 -3.94 -19.17
C GLN A 14 -7.09 -2.52 -19.76
N GLN A 15 -8.02 -1.63 -19.41
CA GLN A 15 -8.07 -0.28 -19.95
C GLN A 15 -7.41 0.78 -19.07
N THR A 16 -7.40 0.57 -17.75
CA THR A 16 -6.97 1.57 -16.75
C THR A 16 -5.70 1.17 -16.03
N GLY A 17 -5.17 -0.03 -16.29
CA GLY A 17 -3.91 -0.53 -15.74
C GLY A 17 -4.06 -1.12 -14.34
N GLY A 18 -2.99 -0.99 -13.55
CA GLY A 18 -2.89 -1.51 -12.20
C GLY A 18 -3.53 -0.58 -11.18
N ALA A 19 -4.07 -1.14 -10.11
CA ALA A 19 -4.47 -0.39 -8.93
C ALA A 19 -4.21 -1.21 -7.68
N TYR A 20 -4.01 -0.56 -6.55
CA TYR A 20 -3.95 -1.22 -5.26
C TYR A 20 -4.90 -0.56 -4.26
N ARG A 21 -5.26 -1.31 -3.22
CA ARG A 21 -5.90 -0.77 -2.03
C ARG A 21 -5.43 -1.53 -0.80
N ILE A 22 -5.53 -0.87 0.35
CA ILE A 22 -5.03 -1.39 1.62
C ILE A 22 -6.14 -1.34 2.66
N LYS A 23 -6.08 -2.25 3.63
CA LYS A 23 -6.91 -2.24 4.83
C LYS A 23 -5.98 -2.09 6.02
N VAL A 24 -6.09 -0.97 6.72
CA VAL A 24 -5.31 -0.75 7.93
C VAL A 24 -5.93 -1.49 9.12
N VAL A 25 -5.10 -1.87 10.10
CA VAL A 25 -5.58 -2.51 11.33
C VAL A 25 -6.61 -1.61 12.03
N ASN A 26 -7.73 -2.18 12.45
CA ASN A 26 -8.87 -1.46 13.05
C ASN A 26 -9.51 -0.39 12.14
N GLY A 27 -9.25 -0.42 10.83
CA GLY A 27 -9.84 0.51 9.86
C GLY A 27 -10.62 -0.17 8.73
N GLY A 28 -11.15 0.66 7.86
CA GLY A 28 -11.79 0.24 6.61
C GLY A 28 -10.78 0.01 5.48
N TRP A 29 -11.29 -0.47 4.35
CA TRP A 29 -10.53 -0.47 3.10
C TRP A 29 -10.35 0.96 2.58
N SER A 30 -9.15 1.27 2.09
CA SER A 30 -8.90 2.49 1.33
C SER A 30 -9.61 2.46 -0.03
N ASN A 31 -9.67 3.61 -0.67
CA ASN A 31 -9.99 3.70 -2.09
C ASN A 31 -8.94 2.97 -2.94
N TRP A 32 -9.34 2.57 -4.14
CA TRP A 32 -8.41 2.09 -5.16
C TRP A 32 -7.53 3.24 -5.66
N ILE A 33 -6.22 3.03 -5.62
CA ILE A 33 -5.22 3.98 -6.09
C ILE A 33 -4.65 3.43 -7.40
N PRO A 34 -4.89 4.09 -8.55
CA PRO A 34 -4.31 3.70 -9.83
C PRO A 34 -2.79 3.89 -9.81
N VAL A 35 -2.06 2.90 -10.33
CA VAL A 35 -0.61 2.94 -10.46
C VAL A 35 -0.17 2.33 -11.80
N PRO A 36 0.98 2.75 -12.34
CA PRO A 36 1.62 2.05 -13.45
C PRO A 36 1.81 0.56 -13.17
N SER A 37 1.82 -0.25 -14.22
CA SER A 37 2.01 -1.71 -14.13
C SER A 37 3.34 -2.11 -13.47
N ALA A 38 4.41 -1.36 -13.73
CA ALA A 38 5.71 -1.58 -13.10
C ALA A 38 5.67 -1.35 -11.57
N ASP A 39 5.01 -0.27 -11.14
CA ASP A 39 4.86 0.07 -9.74
C ASP A 39 3.94 -0.93 -9.01
N LEU A 40 2.92 -1.46 -9.68
CA LEU A 40 2.06 -2.51 -9.12
C LEU A 40 2.86 -3.77 -8.77
N ALA A 41 3.79 -4.18 -9.64
CA ALA A 41 4.65 -5.34 -9.39
C ALA A 41 5.61 -5.11 -8.21
N ALA A 42 6.19 -3.91 -8.11
CA ALA A 42 7.03 -3.53 -6.97
C ALA A 42 6.23 -3.52 -5.65
N LEU A 43 5.02 -2.97 -5.66
CA LEU A 43 4.13 -2.97 -4.50
C LEU A 43 3.74 -4.38 -4.06
N ALA A 44 3.51 -5.30 -5.01
CA ALA A 44 3.22 -6.70 -4.72
C ALA A 44 4.35 -7.36 -3.93
N ALA A 45 5.60 -7.17 -4.37
CA ALA A 45 6.78 -7.70 -3.69
C ALA A 45 6.93 -7.11 -2.28
N ILE A 46 6.81 -5.79 -2.15
CA ILE A 46 6.94 -5.11 -0.85
C ILE A 46 5.90 -5.60 0.17
N PHE A 47 4.65 -5.81 -0.26
CA PHE A 47 3.60 -6.29 0.63
C PHE A 47 3.74 -7.78 1.02
N GLU A 48 4.51 -8.57 0.26
CA GLU A 48 4.76 -9.98 0.56
C GLU A 48 5.94 -10.17 1.53
N GLU A 49 6.97 -9.32 1.43
CA GLU A 49 8.24 -9.54 2.12
C GLU A 49 8.29 -9.02 3.58
N SER A 50 7.44 -8.06 3.97
CA SER A 50 7.56 -7.41 5.29
C SER A 50 6.27 -6.75 5.78
N PRO A 51 6.13 -6.50 7.10
CA PRO A 51 5.06 -5.64 7.62
C PRO A 51 5.19 -4.23 7.03
N VAL A 52 4.09 -3.70 6.51
CA VAL A 52 4.05 -2.40 5.84
C VAL A 52 3.19 -1.42 6.63
N TYR A 53 3.69 -0.19 6.78
CA TYR A 53 3.06 0.88 7.52
C TYR A 53 2.72 2.05 6.61
N VAL A 54 1.56 2.66 6.83
CA VAL A 54 1.12 3.86 6.10
C VAL A 54 1.12 5.05 7.03
N HIS A 55 1.79 6.11 6.60
CA HIS A 55 1.92 7.36 7.35
C HIS A 55 0.83 8.36 6.96
N PRO A 56 0.51 9.35 7.83
CA PRO A 56 -0.55 10.33 7.56
C PRO A 56 -0.36 11.16 6.28
N ASN A 57 0.88 11.29 5.81
CA ASN A 57 1.23 11.99 4.57
C ASN A 57 1.08 11.12 3.31
N GLY A 58 0.61 9.88 3.44
CA GLY A 58 0.36 8.95 2.32
C GLY A 58 1.56 8.10 1.91
N SER A 59 2.73 8.30 2.50
CA SER A 59 3.89 7.45 2.22
C SER A 59 3.86 6.12 2.99
N ILE A 60 4.53 5.15 2.39
CA ILE A 60 4.52 3.74 2.78
C ILE A 60 5.94 3.35 3.19
N THR A 61 6.10 2.73 4.35
CA THR A 61 7.40 2.24 4.86
C THR A 61 7.31 0.78 5.28
N THR A 62 8.42 0.06 5.21
CA THR A 62 8.57 -1.32 5.71
C THR A 62 9.08 -1.40 7.15
N GLY A 63 9.27 -0.23 7.79
CA GLY A 63 9.62 -0.09 9.20
C GLY A 63 8.66 0.84 9.92
N GLU A 64 8.59 0.69 11.24
CA GLU A 64 7.74 1.48 12.14
C GLU A 64 8.26 2.92 12.36
N GLU A 65 9.47 3.22 11.88
CA GLU A 65 10.12 4.52 12.04
C GLU A 65 9.46 5.65 11.22
N PRO A 66 9.47 6.89 11.76
CA PRO A 66 8.85 8.05 11.13
C PRO A 66 9.54 8.44 9.81
N ILE A 67 8.75 8.96 8.89
CA ILE A 67 9.24 9.51 7.62
C ILE A 67 9.91 10.85 7.89
N GLY A 68 11.23 10.86 7.80
CA GLY A 68 12.05 12.07 7.88
C GLY A 68 12.33 12.51 9.32
N ASN A 69 13.61 12.73 9.59
CA ASN A 69 14.07 13.59 10.68
C ASN A 69 14.31 14.99 10.10
#